data_AF-A0A2H0QJW1-F1
#
_entry.id   AF-A0A2H0QJW1-F1
#
_cell.length_a   1.000
_cell.length_b   1.000
_cell.length_c   1.000
_cell.angle_alpha   90.00
_cell.angle_beta   90.00
_cell.angle_gamma   90.00
#
_symmetry.space_group_name_H-M   'P 1'
#
loop_
_entity.id
_entity.type
_entity.pdbx_description
1 polymer ?
#
loop_
_entity_poly.entity_id
_entity_poly.type
_entity_poly.pdbx_seq_one_letter_code
_entity_poly.pdbx_strand_id
1 'polypeptide(L)'
;MSQWLTGNTGVEKLALLNERFENLCLTRINKELNSNFSHYTPCMSLDKGRDKLPKILLEKQNLLIKNNNYLSSLADFYTPPANQRIEGKNTVEFEFSSSNGDIFNSAIEFFESSSSFVVDVYKSIITNIVPMNTIKGSVRIEGAGNSNHESLGAIYLSVPSQHPMEIQLAINIAHEVGHQALMLYQTSDSIIIPQELGRNIYSAVRKTNRPAIQSFHALVALVFMRDFIASINRTDLSQEKSVFIESQLASYNCSLKTNVLDFKNISFTGIGNRIYEEIFEYVEKIKL
;
A
#
# COMPACT_ATOMS: atom_id res chain seq x y z
N MET A 1 -21.38 1.95 14.31
CA MET A 1 -20.06 2.08 14.98
C MET A 1 -19.25 3.16 14.27
N SER A 2 -18.32 3.84 14.95
CA SER A 2 -17.40 4.77 14.28
C SER A 2 -16.42 3.97 13.41
N GLN A 3 -16.37 4.23 12.11
CA GLN A 3 -15.39 3.59 11.22
C GLN A 3 -13.95 4.02 11.62
N TRP A 4 -13.01 3.11 11.47
CA TRP A 4 -11.57 3.25 11.71
C TRP A 4 -10.79 3.11 10.41
N LEU A 5 -11.20 2.21 9.52
CA LEU A 5 -10.47 1.93 8.30
C LEU A 5 -11.18 2.47 7.05
N THR A 6 -12.50 2.33 7.00
CA THR A 6 -13.35 2.62 5.83
C THR A 6 -14.14 3.91 6.00
N GLY A 7 -14.66 4.44 4.88
CA GLY A 7 -15.54 5.62 4.88
C GLY A 7 -14.90 6.90 5.46
N ASN A 8 -15.70 7.96 5.57
CA ASN A 8 -15.19 9.30 5.87
C ASN A 8 -14.49 9.39 7.23
N THR A 9 -15.05 8.75 8.27
CA THR A 9 -14.41 8.77 9.60
C THR A 9 -13.10 7.99 9.63
N GLY A 10 -12.97 6.91 8.85
CA GLY A 10 -11.71 6.19 8.70
C GLY A 10 -10.65 7.04 8.01
N VAL A 11 -11.04 7.73 6.93
CA VAL A 11 -10.19 8.69 6.20
C VAL A 11 -9.69 9.79 7.14
N GLU A 12 -10.57 10.45 7.90
CA GLU A 12 -10.21 11.52 8.83
C GLU A 12 -9.20 11.05 9.89
N LYS A 13 -9.39 9.85 10.44
CA LYS A 13 -8.46 9.28 11.43
C LYS A 13 -7.09 9.00 10.83
N LEU A 14 -7.04 8.41 9.63
CA LEU A 14 -5.79 8.13 8.93
C LEU A 14 -5.06 9.41 8.55
N ALA A 15 -5.78 10.44 8.09
CA ALA A 15 -5.20 11.75 7.78
C ALA A 15 -4.58 12.40 9.03
N LEU A 16 -5.31 12.42 10.15
CA LEU A 16 -4.80 12.95 11.42
C LEU A 16 -3.59 12.16 11.95
N LEU A 17 -3.62 10.84 11.78
CA LEU A 17 -2.50 9.98 12.19
C LEU A 17 -1.27 10.23 11.31
N ASN A 18 -1.46 10.35 10.00
CA ASN A 18 -0.39 10.67 9.07
C ASN A 18 0.23 12.05 9.36
N GLU A 19 -0.59 13.09 9.55
CA GLU A 19 -0.09 14.44 9.90
C GLU A 19 0.77 14.43 11.17
N ARG A 20 0.34 13.71 12.22
CA ARG A 20 1.13 13.56 13.45
C ARG A 20 2.43 12.82 13.21
N PHE A 21 2.40 11.75 12.41
CA PHE A 21 3.57 10.98 12.06
C PHE A 21 4.59 11.81 11.25
N GLU A 22 4.13 12.50 10.21
CA GLU A 22 4.96 13.38 9.38
C GLU A 22 5.64 14.47 10.20
N ASN A 23 4.89 15.14 11.09
CA ASN A 23 5.42 16.17 11.99
C ASN A 23 6.49 15.62 12.94
N LEU A 24 6.30 14.40 13.45
CA LEU A 24 7.28 13.73 14.31
C LEU A 24 8.57 13.42 13.54
N CYS A 25 8.45 12.86 12.34
CA CYS A 25 9.60 12.57 11.47
C CYS A 25 10.35 13.84 11.07
N LEU A 26 9.63 14.90 10.69
CA LEU A 26 10.19 16.21 10.35
C LEU A 26 10.97 16.82 11.51
N THR A 27 10.37 16.84 12.70
CA THR A 27 11.01 17.35 13.92
C THR A 27 12.29 16.58 14.22
N ARG A 28 12.23 15.24 14.08
CA ARG A 28 13.36 14.36 14.33
C ARG A 28 14.50 14.62 13.34
N ILE A 29 14.24 14.64 12.03
CA ILE A 29 15.29 14.80 11.02
C ILE A 29 15.94 16.19 11.08
N ASN A 30 15.14 17.25 11.32
CA ASN A 30 15.65 18.61 11.47
C ASN A 30 16.59 18.74 12.67
N LYS A 31 16.24 18.07 13.79
CA LYS A 31 17.10 18.02 14.97
C LYS A 31 18.37 17.20 14.71
N GLU A 32 18.26 16.02 14.11
CA GLU A 32 19.40 15.12 13.86
C GLU A 32 20.42 15.72 12.87
N LEU A 33 19.94 16.38 11.81
CA LEU A 33 20.79 16.94 10.76
C LEU A 33 21.07 18.44 10.93
N ASN A 34 20.66 19.05 12.05
CA ASN A 34 20.72 20.51 12.27
C ASN A 34 20.24 21.31 11.05
N SER A 35 19.07 20.92 10.54
CA SER A 35 18.48 21.37 9.27
C SER A 35 17.09 21.97 9.48
N ASN A 36 16.52 22.58 8.44
CA ASN A 36 15.21 23.25 8.47
C ASN A 36 14.32 22.81 7.30
N PHE A 37 14.18 21.51 7.08
CA PHE A 37 13.22 20.96 6.13
C PHE A 37 11.80 21.35 6.54
N SER A 38 11.03 21.87 5.57
CA SER A 38 9.66 22.35 5.77
C SER A 38 8.58 21.35 5.34
N HIS A 39 8.98 20.22 4.77
CA HIS A 39 8.07 19.20 4.23
C HIS A 39 8.62 17.82 4.51
N TYR A 40 7.71 16.89 4.82
CA TYR A 40 8.03 15.47 4.98
C TYR A 40 8.38 14.83 3.63
N THR A 41 9.33 13.90 3.64
CA THR A 41 9.53 12.93 2.56
C THR A 41 9.53 11.52 3.14
N PRO A 42 9.08 10.49 2.40
CA PRO A 42 9.02 9.12 2.91
C PRO A 42 10.33 8.59 3.49
N CYS A 43 11.48 8.99 2.94
CA CYS A 43 12.79 8.58 3.45
C CYS A 43 13.05 9.07 4.89
N MET A 44 12.31 10.06 5.39
CA MET A 44 12.42 10.52 6.79
C MET A 44 11.82 9.51 7.79
N SER A 45 11.05 8.54 7.33
CA SER A 45 10.51 7.45 8.18
C SER A 45 11.51 6.35 8.51
N LEU A 46 12.65 6.28 7.79
CA LEU A 46 13.72 5.31 8.06
C LEU A 46 14.10 5.31 9.53
N ASP A 47 14.05 4.16 10.20
CA ASP A 47 14.33 4.09 11.64
C ASP A 47 15.81 4.30 11.97
N LYS A 48 16.71 3.83 11.09
CA LYS A 48 18.17 3.86 11.25
C LYS A 48 18.84 4.35 9.97
N GLY A 49 20.05 4.92 10.11
CA GLY A 49 20.86 5.36 8.96
C GLY A 49 20.40 6.68 8.32
N ARG A 50 19.49 7.42 8.96
CA ARG A 50 19.00 8.74 8.49
C ARG A 50 20.12 9.76 8.34
N ASP A 51 21.14 9.67 9.19
CA ASP A 51 22.36 10.49 9.16
C ASP A 51 23.14 10.36 7.83
N LYS A 52 22.92 9.25 7.11
CA LYS A 52 23.59 8.95 5.84
C LYS A 52 22.72 9.22 4.63
N LEU A 53 21.47 9.67 4.82
CA LEU A 53 20.56 9.92 3.70
C LEU A 53 21.12 11.02 2.80
N PRO A 54 21.28 10.76 1.50
CA PRO A 54 21.59 11.80 0.53
C PRO A 54 20.54 12.90 0.58
N LYS A 55 20.98 14.16 0.53
CA LYS A 55 20.08 15.32 0.57
C LYS A 55 18.96 15.24 -0.48
N ILE A 56 19.24 14.67 -1.65
CA ILE A 56 18.24 14.46 -2.72
C ILE A 56 17.04 13.62 -2.26
N LEU A 57 17.20 12.67 -1.32
CA LEU A 57 16.12 11.86 -0.76
C LEU A 57 15.25 12.61 0.27
N LEU A 58 15.72 13.77 0.73
CA LEU A 58 15.04 14.66 1.66
C LEU A 58 14.36 15.85 0.95
N GLU A 59 14.51 15.93 -0.36
CA GLU A 59 13.87 16.96 -1.19
C GLU A 59 12.49 16.52 -1.64
N LYS A 60 11.51 17.43 -1.57
CA LYS A 60 10.15 17.18 -2.05
C LYS A 60 10.18 16.80 -3.53
N GLN A 61 9.58 15.66 -3.84
CA GLN A 61 9.41 15.18 -5.20
C GLN A 61 7.96 15.33 -5.67
N ASN A 62 7.74 15.14 -6.96
CA ASN A 62 6.40 14.93 -7.50
C ASN A 62 5.82 13.60 -6.99
N LEU A 63 4.50 13.45 -7.10
CA LEU A 63 3.80 12.20 -6.77
C LEU A 63 4.44 11.02 -7.50
N LEU A 64 4.45 11.01 -8.83
CA LEU A 64 5.20 10.02 -9.60
C LEU A 64 6.67 10.44 -9.72
N ILE A 65 7.59 9.62 -9.18
CA ILE A 65 9.02 9.89 -9.24
C ILE A 65 9.56 9.59 -10.64
N LYS A 66 10.08 10.61 -11.31
CA LYS A 66 10.69 10.51 -12.65
C LYS A 66 12.21 10.80 -12.66
N ASN A 67 12.75 11.27 -11.54
CA ASN A 67 14.15 11.67 -11.45
C ASN A 67 15.04 10.44 -11.22
N ASN A 68 15.78 10.02 -12.24
CA ASN A 68 16.65 8.84 -12.16
C ASN A 68 17.80 9.00 -11.14
N ASN A 69 18.27 10.21 -10.84
CA ASN A 69 19.28 10.42 -9.79
C ASN A 69 18.70 10.16 -8.40
N TYR A 70 17.44 10.56 -8.18
CA TYR A 70 16.70 10.24 -6.95
C TYR A 70 16.49 8.73 -6.86
N LEU A 71 16.00 8.09 -7.92
CA LEU A 71 15.74 6.65 -7.96
C LEU A 71 17.01 5.82 -7.72
N SER A 72 18.13 6.21 -8.32
CA SER A 72 19.43 5.58 -8.08
C SER A 72 19.87 5.73 -6.62
N SER A 73 19.67 6.91 -6.01
CA SER A 73 20.00 7.12 -4.60
C SER A 73 19.10 6.30 -3.68
N LEU A 74 17.82 6.14 -4.04
CA LEU A 74 16.85 5.38 -3.28
C LEU A 74 17.18 3.88 -3.25
N ALA A 75 17.77 3.35 -4.33
CA ALA A 75 18.17 1.94 -4.42
C ALA A 75 19.10 1.51 -3.28
N ASP A 76 19.96 2.40 -2.80
CA ASP A 76 20.92 2.13 -1.72
C ASP A 76 20.25 2.01 -0.33
N PHE A 77 19.06 2.57 -0.16
CA PHE A 77 18.31 2.60 1.10
C PHE A 77 17.07 1.72 1.09
N TYR A 78 16.70 1.19 -0.07
CA TYR A 78 15.56 0.30 -0.20
C TYR A 78 15.88 -1.09 0.36
N THR A 79 15.10 -1.51 1.34
CA THR A 79 15.13 -2.88 1.85
C THR A 79 14.03 -3.68 1.14
N PRO A 80 14.34 -4.52 0.12
CA PRO A 80 13.33 -5.39 -0.45
C PRO A 80 12.83 -6.40 0.59
N PRO A 81 11.56 -6.79 0.53
CA PRO A 81 11.08 -7.92 1.29
C PRO A 81 11.87 -9.20 0.93
N ALA A 82 12.04 -10.11 1.88
CA ALA A 82 12.95 -11.26 1.78
C ALA A 82 12.76 -12.13 0.53
N ASN A 83 11.56 -12.13 -0.05
CA ASN A 83 11.20 -12.85 -1.27
C ASN A 83 11.63 -12.16 -2.58
N GLN A 84 12.18 -10.95 -2.52
CA GLN A 84 12.75 -10.21 -3.66
C GLN A 84 14.29 -10.24 -3.64
N ARG A 85 14.87 -11.26 -3.00
CA ARG A 85 16.30 -11.57 -3.07
C ARG A 85 16.50 -12.95 -3.70
N ILE A 86 17.20 -12.99 -4.83
CA ILE A 86 17.65 -14.23 -5.47
C ILE A 86 19.17 -14.27 -5.35
N GLU A 87 19.71 -15.33 -4.73
CA GLU A 87 21.16 -15.48 -4.52
C GLU A 87 21.82 -14.28 -3.82
N GLY A 88 21.07 -13.61 -2.93
CA GLY A 88 21.53 -12.42 -2.21
C GLY A 88 21.47 -11.12 -3.01
N LYS A 89 21.03 -11.13 -4.27
CA LYS A 89 20.84 -9.94 -5.11
C LYS A 89 19.40 -9.45 -5.07
N ASN A 90 19.21 -8.14 -4.99
CA ASN A 90 17.90 -7.51 -5.14
C ASN A 90 17.36 -7.80 -6.54
N THR A 91 16.11 -8.23 -6.64
CA THR A 91 15.44 -8.48 -7.93
C THR A 91 14.71 -7.26 -8.48
N VAL A 92 14.92 -6.10 -7.86
CA VAL A 92 14.21 -4.85 -8.13
C VAL A 92 15.24 -3.76 -8.41
N GLU A 93 14.99 -3.02 -9.48
CA GLU A 93 15.72 -1.84 -9.90
C GLU A 93 14.74 -0.66 -9.96
N PHE A 94 15.23 0.55 -9.70
CA PHE A 94 14.41 1.76 -9.78
C PHE A 94 14.83 2.57 -10.99
N GLU A 95 13.93 2.66 -11.96
CA GLU A 95 14.14 3.42 -13.18
C GLU A 95 12.80 3.89 -13.71
N PHE A 96 12.78 5.11 -14.25
CA PHE A 96 11.64 5.63 -14.97
C PHE A 96 11.90 5.61 -16.48
N SER A 97 11.06 4.87 -17.22
CA SER A 97 11.00 4.92 -18.68
C SER A 97 9.76 5.68 -19.14
N SER A 98 9.88 6.44 -20.23
CA SER A 98 8.76 7.21 -20.79
C SER A 98 7.58 6.32 -21.18
N SER A 99 7.84 5.13 -21.73
CA SER A 99 6.82 4.14 -22.09
C SER A 99 5.99 3.66 -20.89
N ASN A 100 6.62 3.53 -19.72
CA ASN A 100 5.92 3.16 -18.49
C ASN A 100 5.17 4.36 -17.91
N GLY A 101 5.68 5.58 -18.15
CA GLY A 101 5.10 6.83 -17.68
C GLY A 101 3.64 7.01 -18.07
N ASP A 102 3.28 6.69 -19.31
CA ASP A 102 1.89 6.83 -19.79
C ASP A 102 0.94 5.86 -19.09
N ILE A 103 1.39 4.64 -18.81
CA ILE A 103 0.60 3.64 -18.09
C ILE A 103 0.41 4.07 -16.63
N PHE A 104 1.46 4.60 -15.98
CA PHE A 104 1.35 5.15 -14.63
C PHE A 104 0.36 6.31 -14.57
N ASN A 105 0.50 7.30 -15.47
CA ASN A 105 -0.40 8.45 -15.49
C ASN A 105 -1.85 7.98 -15.72
N SER A 106 -2.09 7.08 -16.67
CA SER A 106 -3.42 6.53 -16.95
C SER A 106 -4.00 5.78 -15.74
N ALA A 107 -3.17 5.00 -15.03
CA ALA A 107 -3.61 4.29 -13.84
C ALA A 107 -3.94 5.22 -12.67
N ILE A 108 -3.14 6.28 -12.47
CA ILE A 108 -3.38 7.30 -11.44
C ILE A 108 -4.66 8.06 -11.74
N GLU A 109 -4.84 8.53 -12.98
CA GLU A 109 -6.07 9.22 -13.40
C GLU A 109 -7.29 8.34 -13.23
N PHE A 110 -7.20 7.07 -13.67
CA PHE A 110 -8.27 6.10 -13.49
C PHE A 110 -8.58 5.86 -12.02
N PHE A 111 -7.55 5.69 -11.18
CA PHE A 111 -7.70 5.51 -9.74
C PHE A 111 -8.36 6.72 -9.08
N GLU A 112 -7.89 7.94 -9.35
CA GLU A 112 -8.39 9.17 -8.75
C GLU A 112 -9.79 9.58 -9.23
N SER A 113 -10.25 9.06 -10.37
CA SER A 113 -11.60 9.27 -10.88
C SER A 113 -12.70 8.51 -10.12
N SER A 114 -12.31 7.52 -9.31
CA SER A 114 -13.23 6.73 -8.48
C SER A 114 -13.79 7.55 -7.31
N SER A 115 -15.03 7.23 -6.90
CA SER A 115 -15.67 7.77 -5.70
C SER A 115 -15.42 6.96 -4.44
N SER A 116 -14.49 6.00 -4.46
CA SER A 116 -14.13 5.20 -3.29
C SER A 116 -13.42 6.03 -2.23
N PHE A 117 -13.69 5.74 -0.95
CA PHE A 117 -12.96 6.33 0.18
C PHE A 117 -11.45 6.07 0.09
N VAL A 118 -11.04 5.00 -0.61
CA VAL A 118 -9.64 4.63 -0.82
C VAL A 118 -8.86 5.73 -1.53
N VAL A 119 -9.52 6.49 -2.42
CA VAL A 119 -8.93 7.65 -3.11
C VAL A 119 -8.62 8.77 -2.12
N ASP A 120 -9.49 9.01 -1.13
CA ASP A 120 -9.28 10.04 -0.12
C ASP A 120 -8.19 9.64 0.88
N VAL A 121 -8.13 8.35 1.25
CA VAL A 121 -7.00 7.82 2.03
C VAL A 121 -5.70 8.03 1.24
N TYR A 122 -5.67 7.63 -0.03
CA TYR A 122 -4.51 7.80 -0.90
C TYR A 122 -4.03 9.27 -0.93
N LYS A 123 -4.93 10.23 -1.15
CA LYS A 123 -4.59 11.67 -1.15
C LYS A 123 -4.05 12.17 0.19
N SER A 124 -4.41 11.50 1.29
CA SER A 124 -4.02 11.88 2.65
C SER A 124 -2.69 11.28 3.09
N ILE A 125 -2.28 10.15 2.52
CA ILE A 125 -1.13 9.38 3.00
C ILE A 125 -0.02 9.21 1.97
N ILE A 126 -0.34 9.16 0.67
CA ILE A 126 0.64 8.86 -0.37
C ILE A 126 1.23 10.15 -0.92
N THR A 127 2.54 10.30 -0.74
CA THR A 127 3.31 11.41 -1.30
C THR A 127 4.11 10.99 -2.51
N ASN A 128 4.51 9.71 -2.61
CA ASN A 128 5.34 9.22 -3.71
C ASN A 128 4.90 7.85 -4.25
N ILE A 129 4.86 7.75 -5.57
CA ILE A 129 4.79 6.54 -6.36
C ILE A 129 6.17 6.36 -6.99
N VAL A 130 6.85 5.29 -6.58
CA VAL A 130 8.20 4.95 -7.03
C VAL A 130 8.09 3.86 -8.10
N PRO A 131 8.41 4.17 -9.37
CA PRO A 131 8.44 3.17 -10.42
C PRO A 131 9.56 2.17 -10.14
N MET A 132 9.25 0.89 -10.24
CA MET A 132 10.22 -0.18 -10.13
C MET A 132 10.16 -1.12 -11.33
N ASN A 133 11.33 -1.57 -11.75
CA ASN A 133 11.53 -2.61 -12.72
C ASN A 133 11.98 -3.87 -11.99
N THR A 134 11.41 -5.00 -12.35
CA THR A 134 11.85 -6.31 -11.86
C THR A 134 12.84 -6.90 -12.85
N ILE A 135 14.01 -7.33 -12.37
CA ILE A 135 15.04 -7.96 -13.21
C ILE A 135 14.45 -9.25 -13.80
N LYS A 136 14.53 -9.39 -15.13
CA LYS A 136 13.87 -10.46 -15.92
C LYS A 136 13.98 -11.84 -15.25
N GLY A 137 12.83 -12.51 -15.09
CA GLY A 137 12.73 -13.92 -14.69
C GLY A 137 11.65 -14.26 -13.66
N SER A 138 11.08 -13.27 -12.96
CA SER A 138 10.14 -13.54 -11.85
C SER A 138 9.06 -12.45 -11.64
N VAL A 139 8.64 -11.77 -12.71
CA VAL A 139 7.56 -10.78 -12.60
C VAL A 139 6.23 -11.51 -12.57
N ARG A 140 5.41 -11.19 -11.57
CA ARG A 140 3.99 -11.53 -11.59
C ARG A 140 3.34 -10.82 -12.76
N ILE A 141 2.45 -11.49 -13.49
CA ILE A 141 1.78 -10.89 -14.65
C ILE A 141 0.94 -9.66 -14.25
N GLU A 142 0.45 -9.66 -13.00
CA GLU A 142 -0.30 -8.59 -12.37
C GLU A 142 0.57 -7.40 -11.95
N GLY A 143 1.89 -7.46 -12.18
CA GLY A 143 2.87 -6.54 -11.63
C GLY A 143 3.23 -6.88 -10.18
N ALA A 144 4.17 -6.12 -9.64
CA ALA A 144 4.58 -6.18 -8.25
C ALA A 144 4.29 -4.84 -7.56
N GLY A 145 4.03 -4.92 -6.27
CA GLY A 145 3.92 -3.78 -5.37
C GLY A 145 4.73 -4.04 -4.11
N ASN A 146 5.19 -2.96 -3.47
CA ASN A 146 5.76 -3.01 -2.13
C ASN A 146 5.46 -1.72 -1.35
N SER A 147 5.30 -1.90 -0.05
CA SER A 147 5.17 -0.87 0.98
C SER A 147 5.92 -1.35 2.21
N ASN A 148 6.53 -0.44 2.96
CA ASN A 148 7.25 -0.78 4.17
C ASN A 148 7.26 0.39 5.16
N HIS A 149 7.56 0.07 6.43
CA HIS A 149 7.61 1.06 7.52
C HIS A 149 8.74 2.08 7.40
N GLU A 150 9.81 1.76 6.64
CA GLU A 150 10.97 2.63 6.43
C GLU A 150 10.75 3.68 5.33
N SER A 151 9.58 3.64 4.68
CA SER A 151 9.21 4.58 3.63
C SER A 151 7.69 4.87 3.66
N LEU A 152 7.16 5.20 4.83
CA LEU A 152 5.74 5.54 4.98
C LEU A 152 5.37 6.72 4.07
N GLY A 153 4.29 6.55 3.29
CA GLY A 153 3.86 7.49 2.25
C GLY A 153 4.48 7.28 0.86
N ALA A 154 5.39 6.29 0.71
CA ALA A 154 5.86 5.82 -0.59
C ALA A 154 5.29 4.44 -0.93
N ILE A 155 4.79 4.29 -2.16
CA ILE A 155 4.42 2.99 -2.75
C ILE A 155 5.32 2.68 -3.93
N TYR A 156 5.84 1.46 -3.99
CA TYR A 156 6.74 0.99 -5.04
C TYR A 156 5.97 0.07 -5.97
N LEU A 157 5.91 0.39 -7.26
CA LEU A 157 5.03 -0.29 -8.20
C LEU A 157 5.75 -0.61 -9.50
N SER A 158 5.55 -1.83 -10.01
CA SER A 158 5.97 -2.19 -11.36
C SER A 158 4.77 -2.18 -12.30
N VAL A 159 5.01 -1.84 -13.57
CA VAL A 159 3.98 -1.94 -14.60
C VAL A 159 3.59 -3.41 -14.80
N PRO A 160 2.29 -3.77 -14.76
CA PRO A 160 1.82 -5.12 -15.04
C PRO A 160 2.02 -5.47 -16.52
N SER A 161 2.10 -6.77 -16.84
CA SER A 161 2.05 -7.25 -18.23
C SER A 161 0.66 -7.76 -18.62
N GLN A 162 -0.24 -7.94 -17.65
CA GLN A 162 -1.62 -8.32 -17.87
C GLN A 162 -2.47 -7.11 -18.30
N HIS A 163 -3.22 -7.28 -19.39
CA HIS A 163 -4.24 -6.31 -19.80
C HIS A 163 -5.56 -6.50 -19.04
N PRO A 164 -6.30 -5.41 -18.74
CA PRO A 164 -5.95 -3.99 -18.95
C PRO A 164 -4.94 -3.48 -17.89
N MET A 165 -3.76 -3.05 -18.37
CA MET A 165 -2.60 -2.73 -17.52
C MET A 165 -2.89 -1.58 -16.54
N GLU A 166 -3.56 -0.53 -17.00
CA GLU A 166 -3.88 0.65 -16.23
C GLU A 166 -4.85 0.35 -15.07
N ILE A 167 -5.82 -0.55 -15.29
CA ILE A 167 -6.76 -0.95 -14.23
C ILE A 167 -6.06 -1.87 -13.23
N GLN A 168 -5.25 -2.82 -13.70
CA GLN A 168 -4.48 -3.68 -12.82
C GLN A 168 -3.48 -2.87 -11.97
N LEU A 169 -2.85 -1.86 -12.55
CA LEU A 169 -1.95 -0.97 -11.81
C LEU A 169 -2.73 -0.09 -10.81
N ALA A 170 -3.93 0.39 -11.15
CA ALA A 170 -4.80 1.11 -10.22
C ALA A 170 -5.25 0.22 -9.03
N ILE A 171 -5.52 -1.07 -9.27
CA ILE A 171 -5.74 -2.06 -8.20
C ILE A 171 -4.50 -2.20 -7.32
N ASN A 172 -3.30 -2.24 -7.92
CA ASN A 172 -2.06 -2.30 -7.15
C ASN A 172 -1.85 -1.03 -6.31
N ILE A 173 -2.26 0.15 -6.78
CA ILE A 173 -2.29 1.37 -5.97
C ILE A 173 -3.20 1.15 -4.75
N ALA A 174 -4.45 0.69 -4.96
CA ALA A 174 -5.38 0.42 -3.86
C ALA A 174 -4.80 -0.59 -2.83
N HIS A 175 -4.11 -1.63 -3.32
CA HIS A 175 -3.44 -2.63 -2.50
C HIS A 175 -2.41 -1.99 -1.57
N GLU A 176 -1.49 -1.21 -2.14
CA GLU A 176 -0.40 -0.60 -1.40
C GLU A 176 -0.89 0.53 -0.47
N VAL A 177 -1.94 1.26 -0.85
CA VAL A 177 -2.63 2.23 0.04
C VAL A 177 -3.18 1.51 1.27
N GLY A 178 -3.77 0.33 1.12
CA GLY A 178 -4.24 -0.48 2.25
C GLY A 178 -3.11 -0.90 3.19
N HIS A 179 -1.95 -1.27 2.65
CA HIS A 179 -0.75 -1.54 3.45
C HIS A 179 -0.29 -0.31 4.24
N GLN A 180 -0.12 0.83 3.56
CA GLN A 180 0.29 2.09 4.18
C GLN A 180 -0.68 2.54 5.29
N ALA A 181 -1.98 2.41 5.07
CA ALA A 181 -3.00 2.72 6.07
C ALA A 181 -2.85 1.88 7.35
N LEU A 182 -2.65 0.56 7.23
CA LEU A 182 -2.42 -0.29 8.39
C LEU A 182 -1.06 0.00 9.06
N MET A 183 -0.02 0.27 8.27
CA MET A 183 1.30 0.62 8.80
C MET A 183 1.25 1.91 9.61
N LEU A 184 0.45 2.90 9.21
CA LEU A 184 0.23 4.11 9.99
C LEU A 184 -0.37 3.79 11.36
N TYR A 185 -1.41 2.97 11.44
CA TYR A 185 -1.94 2.53 12.74
C TYR A 185 -0.89 1.83 13.60
N GLN A 186 -0.02 1.03 12.98
CA GLN A 186 1.09 0.35 13.63
C GLN A 186 2.17 1.29 14.19
N THR A 187 2.22 2.56 13.76
CA THR A 187 3.12 3.56 14.38
C THR A 187 2.67 3.96 15.78
N SER A 188 1.39 3.77 16.11
CA SER A 188 0.80 4.17 17.39
C SER A 188 0.53 3.00 18.34
N ASP A 189 0.09 1.85 17.80
CA ASP A 189 -0.19 0.66 18.61
C ASP A 189 0.03 -0.62 17.77
N SER A 190 0.36 -1.73 18.43
CA SER A 190 0.29 -3.03 17.77
C SER A 190 -1.16 -3.33 17.37
N ILE A 191 -1.37 -4.07 16.29
CA ILE A 191 -2.73 -4.47 15.83
C ILE A 191 -3.13 -5.81 16.46
N ILE A 192 -2.23 -6.77 16.40
CA ILE A 192 -2.39 -8.10 17.00
C ILE A 192 -1.52 -8.13 18.25
N ILE A 193 -1.99 -8.83 19.30
CA ILE A 193 -1.22 -9.00 20.53
C ILE A 193 0.15 -9.62 20.19
N PRO A 194 1.29 -9.10 20.70
CA PRO A 194 2.63 -9.50 20.24
C PRO A 194 2.87 -11.01 20.21
N GLN A 195 2.32 -11.76 21.17
CA GLN A 195 2.43 -13.22 21.27
C GLN A 195 1.77 -13.96 20.10
N GLU A 196 0.79 -13.37 19.42
CA GLU A 196 0.05 -13.96 18.30
C GLU A 196 0.62 -13.56 16.92
N LEU A 197 1.54 -12.58 16.84
CA LEU A 197 2.03 -12.04 15.56
C LEU A 197 2.59 -13.11 14.61
N GLY A 198 3.29 -14.10 15.17
CA GLY A 198 3.92 -15.20 14.44
C GLY A 198 3.00 -16.37 14.14
N ARG A 199 1.76 -16.38 14.66
CA ARG A 199 0.85 -17.50 14.46
C ARG A 199 0.47 -17.62 12.99
N ASN A 200 0.51 -18.84 12.46
CA ASN A 200 0.16 -19.10 11.08
C ASN A 200 -1.35 -18.95 10.86
N ILE A 201 -1.71 -18.03 9.98
CA ILE A 201 -3.08 -17.77 9.51
C ILE A 201 -3.07 -17.80 7.98
N TYR A 202 -4.11 -18.40 7.40
CA TYR A 202 -4.24 -18.48 5.96
C TYR A 202 -4.37 -17.09 5.34
N SER A 203 -3.60 -16.84 4.28
CA SER A 203 -3.66 -15.60 3.51
C SER A 203 -4.35 -15.89 2.18
N ALA A 204 -5.57 -15.39 1.98
CA ALA A 204 -6.29 -15.60 0.71
C ALA A 204 -5.57 -14.98 -0.51
N VAL A 205 -4.78 -13.92 -0.30
CA VAL A 205 -3.98 -13.27 -1.35
C VAL A 205 -2.82 -14.15 -1.82
N ARG A 206 -2.12 -14.82 -0.90
CA ARG A 206 -0.99 -15.71 -1.24
C ARG A 206 -1.38 -17.18 -1.35
N LYS A 207 -2.60 -17.53 -0.95
CA LYS A 207 -3.15 -18.89 -0.88
C LYS A 207 -2.27 -19.85 -0.05
N THR A 208 -1.69 -19.35 1.03
CA THR A 208 -0.81 -20.10 1.93
C THR A 208 -0.87 -19.54 3.36
N ASN A 209 -0.40 -20.30 4.34
CA ASN A 209 -0.28 -19.87 5.72
C ASN A 209 0.90 -18.92 5.89
N ARG A 210 0.69 -17.81 6.61
CA ARG A 210 1.70 -16.79 6.91
C ARG A 210 1.52 -16.28 8.34
N PRO A 211 2.53 -15.61 8.92
CA PRO A 211 2.37 -14.92 10.21
C PRO A 211 1.12 -14.04 10.23
N ALA A 212 0.38 -14.06 11.33
CA ALA A 212 -0.93 -13.43 11.48
C ALA A 212 -0.91 -11.96 11.04
N ILE A 213 0.14 -11.21 11.39
CA ILE A 213 0.26 -9.81 10.98
C ILE A 213 0.40 -9.63 9.47
N GLN A 214 1.14 -10.51 8.79
CA GLN A 214 1.28 -10.47 7.33
C GLN A 214 -0.04 -10.83 6.64
N SER A 215 -0.78 -11.79 7.20
CA SER A 215 -2.11 -12.15 6.70
C SER A 215 -3.13 -11.03 6.95
N PHE A 216 -3.01 -10.28 8.05
CA PHE A 216 -3.91 -9.16 8.37
C PHE A 216 -3.65 -7.96 7.47
N HIS A 217 -2.38 -7.67 7.17
CA HIS A 217 -1.98 -6.74 6.10
C HIS A 217 -2.64 -7.08 4.77
N ALA A 218 -2.61 -8.36 4.38
CA ALA A 218 -3.26 -8.82 3.15
C ALA A 218 -4.80 -8.70 3.20
N LEU A 219 -5.42 -8.91 4.37
CA LEU A 219 -6.85 -8.72 4.57
C LEU A 219 -7.25 -7.25 4.40
N VAL A 220 -6.51 -6.32 4.99
CA VAL A 220 -6.75 -4.87 4.84
C VAL A 220 -6.58 -4.44 3.39
N ALA A 221 -5.48 -4.82 2.73
CA ALA A 221 -5.26 -4.52 1.32
C ALA A 221 -6.42 -5.04 0.43
N LEU A 222 -6.97 -6.21 0.76
CA LEU A 222 -8.10 -6.79 0.04
C LEU A 222 -9.41 -6.01 0.20
N VAL A 223 -9.65 -5.42 1.38
CA VAL A 223 -10.78 -4.49 1.60
C VAL A 223 -10.64 -3.26 0.69
N PHE A 224 -9.44 -2.67 0.62
CA PHE A 224 -9.16 -1.49 -0.20
C PHE A 224 -9.32 -1.79 -1.70
N MET A 225 -8.72 -2.89 -2.18
CA MET A 225 -8.85 -3.32 -3.58
C MET A 225 -10.32 -3.57 -3.96
N ARG A 226 -11.09 -4.23 -3.08
CA ARG A 226 -12.50 -4.51 -3.33
C ARG A 226 -13.33 -3.23 -3.37
N ASP A 227 -13.13 -2.32 -2.42
CA ASP A 227 -13.90 -1.08 -2.36
C ASP A 227 -13.66 -0.21 -3.58
N PHE A 228 -12.39 -0.04 -3.95
CA PHE A 228 -12.00 0.64 -5.18
C PHE A 228 -12.70 0.02 -6.40
N ILE A 229 -12.56 -1.28 -6.62
CA ILE A 229 -13.16 -1.97 -7.77
C ILE A 229 -14.68 -1.90 -7.81
N ALA A 230 -15.34 -1.96 -6.65
CA ALA A 230 -16.79 -1.85 -6.54
C ALA A 230 -17.32 -0.44 -6.85
N SER A 231 -16.48 0.59 -6.68
CA SER A 231 -16.85 2.00 -6.91
C SER A 231 -16.66 2.47 -8.37
N ILE A 232 -15.96 1.68 -9.20
CA ILE A 232 -15.67 2.09 -10.59
C ILE A 232 -16.98 2.22 -11.37
N ASN A 233 -17.18 3.39 -11.98
CA ASN A 233 -18.24 3.60 -12.95
C ASN A 233 -17.91 2.85 -14.25
N ARG A 234 -18.82 1.95 -14.66
CA ARG A 234 -18.62 1.05 -15.82
C ARG A 234 -19.34 1.51 -17.09
N THR A 235 -20.12 2.59 -17.04
CA THR A 235 -20.99 3.00 -18.15
C THR A 235 -20.24 3.25 -19.45
N ASP A 236 -19.03 3.81 -19.38
CA ASP A 236 -18.23 4.19 -20.55
C ASP A 236 -17.00 3.28 -20.76
N LEU A 237 -16.94 2.14 -20.06
CA LEU A 237 -15.83 1.20 -20.20
C LEU A 237 -16.06 0.21 -21.34
N SER A 238 -14.97 -0.22 -21.98
CA SER A 238 -15.04 -1.32 -22.95
C SER A 238 -15.52 -2.61 -22.28
N GLN A 239 -16.12 -3.51 -23.07
CA GLN A 239 -16.59 -4.81 -22.58
C GLN A 239 -15.48 -5.60 -21.87
N GLU A 240 -14.26 -5.58 -22.41
CA GLU A 240 -13.09 -6.24 -21.83
C GLU A 240 -12.79 -5.73 -20.41
N LYS A 241 -12.77 -4.40 -20.22
CA LYS A 241 -12.53 -3.76 -18.92
C LYS A 241 -13.65 -4.10 -17.92
N SER A 242 -14.90 -4.05 -18.36
CA SER A 242 -16.05 -4.38 -17.53
C SER A 242 -16.01 -5.84 -17.04
N VAL A 243 -15.71 -6.79 -17.93
CA VAL A 243 -15.56 -8.21 -17.57
C VAL A 243 -14.38 -8.42 -16.61
N PHE A 244 -13.25 -7.75 -16.84
CA PHE A 244 -12.10 -7.81 -15.95
C PHE A 244 -12.46 -7.33 -14.54
N ILE A 245 -13.12 -6.18 -14.41
CA ILE A 245 -13.55 -5.60 -13.12
C ILE A 245 -14.54 -6.55 -12.41
N GLU A 246 -15.50 -7.14 -13.12
CA GLU A 246 -16.45 -8.11 -12.56
C GLU A 246 -15.75 -9.35 -12.00
N SER A 247 -14.81 -9.90 -12.77
CA SER A 247 -14.02 -11.06 -12.36
C SER A 247 -13.19 -10.76 -11.10
N GLN A 248 -12.51 -9.61 -11.05
CA GLN A 248 -11.74 -9.19 -9.87
C GLN A 248 -12.65 -8.99 -8.65
N LEU A 249 -13.80 -8.32 -8.82
CA LEU A 249 -14.75 -8.09 -7.73
C LEU A 249 -15.26 -9.41 -7.13
N ALA A 250 -15.65 -10.36 -7.97
CA ALA A 250 -16.10 -11.68 -7.53
C ALA A 250 -14.99 -12.43 -6.77
N SER A 251 -13.76 -12.41 -7.31
CA SER A 251 -12.58 -13.01 -6.68
C SER A 251 -12.28 -12.41 -5.30
N TYR A 252 -12.36 -11.08 -5.17
CA TYR A 252 -12.11 -10.40 -3.89
C TYR A 252 -13.22 -10.65 -2.88
N ASN A 253 -14.49 -10.65 -3.28
CA ASN A 253 -15.61 -10.99 -2.41
C ASN A 253 -15.45 -12.40 -1.82
N CYS A 254 -15.05 -13.38 -2.64
CA CYS A 254 -14.79 -14.75 -2.19
C CYS A 254 -13.60 -14.82 -1.22
N SER A 255 -12.50 -14.15 -1.57
CA SER A 255 -11.28 -14.11 -0.77
C SER A 255 -11.49 -13.44 0.59
N LEU A 256 -12.28 -12.36 0.65
CA LEU A 256 -12.61 -11.65 1.90
C LEU A 256 -13.40 -12.54 2.87
N LYS A 257 -14.45 -13.19 2.38
CA LYS A 257 -15.30 -14.09 3.19
C LYS A 257 -14.50 -15.24 3.80
N THR A 258 -13.55 -15.77 3.04
CA THR A 258 -12.68 -16.86 3.52
C THR A 258 -11.70 -16.35 4.58
N ASN A 259 -10.97 -15.27 4.27
CA ASN A 259 -9.87 -14.78 5.09
C ASN A 259 -10.33 -14.17 6.43
N VAL A 260 -11.45 -13.45 6.44
CA VAL A 260 -11.91 -12.76 7.66
C VAL A 260 -12.28 -13.72 8.80
N LEU A 261 -12.74 -14.92 8.46
CA LEU A 261 -13.14 -15.95 9.44
C LEU A 261 -11.93 -16.58 10.13
N ASP A 262 -10.79 -16.68 9.46
CA ASP A 262 -9.57 -17.28 10.02
C ASP A 262 -9.00 -16.45 11.19
N PHE A 263 -9.34 -15.17 11.25
CA PHE A 263 -8.93 -14.27 12.34
C PHE A 263 -9.79 -14.34 13.60
N LYS A 264 -10.90 -15.09 13.61
CA LYS A 264 -11.79 -15.17 14.79
C LYS A 264 -11.09 -15.63 16.07
N ASN A 265 -10.01 -16.41 15.94
CA ASN A 265 -9.25 -16.96 17.05
C ASN A 265 -7.91 -16.24 17.31
N ILE A 266 -7.68 -15.09 16.67
CA ILE A 266 -6.52 -14.23 16.92
C ILE A 266 -6.89 -13.20 17.96
N SER A 267 -6.01 -12.99 18.94
CA SER A 267 -6.20 -11.94 19.92
C SER A 267 -5.66 -10.61 19.39
N PHE A 268 -6.53 -9.60 19.32
CA PHE A 268 -6.20 -8.25 18.88
C PHE A 268 -5.99 -7.30 20.05
N THR A 269 -5.27 -6.20 19.82
CA THR A 269 -5.23 -5.05 20.74
C THR A 269 -6.54 -4.27 20.68
N GLY A 270 -6.68 -3.21 21.49
CA GLY A 270 -7.88 -2.37 21.48
C GLY A 270 -8.17 -1.72 20.11
N ILE A 271 -7.13 -1.19 19.44
CA ILE A 271 -7.28 -0.62 18.09
C ILE A 271 -7.48 -1.74 17.06
N GLY A 272 -6.70 -2.83 17.16
CA GLY A 272 -6.81 -3.95 16.23
C GLY A 272 -8.19 -4.61 16.24
N ASN A 273 -8.81 -4.75 17.42
CA ASN A 273 -10.14 -5.33 17.54
C ASN A 273 -11.19 -4.48 16.84
N ARG A 274 -11.11 -3.15 16.98
CA ARG A 274 -12.04 -2.22 16.31
C ARG A 274 -11.90 -2.26 14.80
N ILE A 275 -10.66 -2.36 14.29
CA ILE A 275 -10.41 -2.52 12.85
C ILE A 275 -10.94 -3.87 12.37
N TYR A 276 -10.68 -4.95 13.10
CA TYR A 276 -11.15 -6.28 12.73
C TYR A 276 -12.68 -6.38 12.72
N GLU A 277 -13.35 -5.88 13.77
CA GLU A 277 -14.82 -5.84 13.85
C GLU A 277 -15.43 -5.05 12.69
N GLU A 278 -14.86 -3.90 12.34
CA GLU A 278 -15.30 -3.14 11.18
C GLU A 278 -15.13 -3.92 9.87
N ILE A 279 -13.98 -4.57 9.66
CA ILE A 279 -13.75 -5.40 8.46
C ILE A 279 -14.75 -6.56 8.44
N PHE A 280 -15.00 -7.20 9.58
CA PHE A 280 -15.98 -8.27 9.69
C PHE A 280 -17.38 -7.80 9.30
N GLU A 281 -17.85 -6.68 9.86
CA GLU A 281 -19.13 -6.07 9.48
C GLU A 281 -19.21 -5.65 8.01
N TYR A 282 -18.10 -5.14 7.46
CA TYR A 282 -18.00 -4.77 6.05
C TYR A 282 -18.20 -6.00 5.16
N VAL A 283 -17.53 -7.12 5.49
CA VAL A 283 -17.62 -8.36 4.72
C VAL A 283 -19.01 -9.01 4.82
N GLU A 284 -19.66 -8.98 5.99
CA GLU A 284 -21.02 -9.50 6.19
C GLU A 284 -22.07 -8.77 5.33
N LYS A 285 -21.85 -7.49 5.01
CA LYS A 285 -22.75 -6.70 4.16
C LYS A 285 -22.60 -6.99 2.66
N ILE A 286 -21.60 -7.76 2.25
CA ILE A 286 -21.38 -8.11 0.83
C ILE A 286 -22.43 -9.15 0.39
N LYS A 287 -23.50 -8.66 -0.26
CA LYS A 287 -24.51 -9.48 -0.95
C LYS A 287 -23.87 -10.19 -2.16
N LEU A 288 -24.20 -11.47 -2.34
CA LEU A 288 -23.85 -12.26 -3.53
C LEU A 288 -24.92 -12.08 -4.60
#